data_AF-A0AAD9B000-F1
#
_entry.id   AF-A0AAD9B000-F1
#
_cell.length_a   1.000
_cell.length_b   1.000
_cell.length_c   1.000
_cell.angle_alpha   90.00
_cell.angle_beta   90.00
_cell.angle_gamma   90.00
#
_symmetry.space_group_name_H-M   'P 1'
#
loop_
_entity.id
_entity.type
_entity.pdbx_description
1 polymer ?
#
loop_
_entity_poly.entity_id
_entity_poly.type
_entity_poly.pdbx_seq_one_letter_code
_entity_poly.pdbx_strand_id
1 'polypeptide(L)'
;MALFRSLSGQVDMPQDVINALTELSRLVNIEDISNQTPHQVPVMQGEMGRPKYVVCPQQLQGLIEDLSLPVSAIATLLGVSEKTVKRRMHGNGLSIKQSYSTRTDDELDNLVRSVKARTPHVGYRMMKGMLKAMGHRVQWKRVFINASC
;
A
#
# COMPACT_ATOMS: atom_id res chain seq x y z
N MET A 1 -17.74 -7.95 -1.21
CA MET A 1 -19.12 -7.41 -1.16
C MET A 1 -19.43 -6.48 0.03
N ALA A 2 -18.75 -6.55 1.19
CA ALA A 2 -19.12 -5.76 2.37
C ALA A 2 -18.74 -4.26 2.35
N LEU A 3 -17.68 -3.87 1.61
CA LEU A 3 -17.17 -2.50 1.64
C LEU A 3 -18.10 -1.50 0.92
N PHE A 4 -18.70 -1.89 -0.19
CA PHE A 4 -19.51 -0.97 -1.02
C PHE A 4 -20.85 -0.59 -0.38
N ARG A 5 -21.52 -1.55 0.27
CA ARG A 5 -22.77 -1.27 1.00
C ARG A 5 -22.57 -0.34 2.20
N SER A 6 -21.38 -0.32 2.80
CA SER A 6 -21.06 0.65 3.86
C SER A 6 -20.77 2.04 3.31
N LEU A 7 -20.28 2.16 2.07
CA LEU A 7 -19.94 3.44 1.45
C LEU A 7 -21.14 4.14 0.78
N SER A 8 -22.15 3.38 0.36
CA SER A 8 -23.32 3.93 -0.36
C SER A 8 -24.16 4.90 0.48
N GLY A 9 -24.08 4.82 1.81
CA GLY A 9 -24.73 5.80 2.69
C GLY A 9 -23.95 7.12 2.85
N GLN A 10 -22.70 7.19 2.35
CA GLN A 10 -21.81 8.33 2.51
C GLN A 10 -21.51 9.04 1.18
N VAL A 11 -21.76 8.38 0.05
CA VAL A 11 -21.47 8.89 -1.29
C VAL A 11 -22.59 8.46 -2.24
N ASP A 12 -23.30 9.43 -2.83
CA ASP A 12 -24.19 9.17 -3.96
C ASP A 12 -23.34 8.83 -5.19
N MET A 13 -23.41 7.58 -5.64
CA MET A 13 -22.48 7.02 -6.64
C MET A 13 -23.26 6.56 -7.87
N PRO A 14 -22.91 7.03 -9.09
CA PRO A 14 -23.63 6.67 -10.31
C PRO A 14 -23.67 5.16 -10.53
N GLN A 15 -24.81 4.66 -11.02
CA GLN A 15 -25.04 3.22 -11.21
C GLN A 15 -24.01 2.57 -12.17
N ASP A 16 -23.52 3.33 -13.15
CA ASP A 16 -22.50 2.87 -14.09
C ASP A 16 -21.18 2.51 -13.39
N VAL A 17 -20.80 3.29 -12.38
CA VAL A 17 -19.59 3.04 -11.58
C VAL A 17 -19.77 1.76 -10.75
N ILE A 18 -20.95 1.56 -10.17
CA ILE A 18 -21.28 0.35 -9.41
C ILE A 18 -21.20 -0.89 -10.31
N ASN A 19 -21.78 -0.80 -11.51
CA ASN A 19 -21.80 -1.89 -12.48
C ASN A 19 -20.36 -2.21 -12.95
N ALA A 20 -19.57 -1.19 -13.29
CA ALA A 20 -18.19 -1.36 -13.70
C ALA A 20 -17.32 -2.00 -12.60
N LEU A 21 -17.46 -1.54 -11.35
CA LEU A 21 -16.75 -2.13 -10.21
C LEU A 21 -17.19 -3.57 -9.92
N THR A 22 -18.47 -3.88 -10.11
CA THR A 22 -19.00 -5.23 -9.94
C THR A 22 -18.38 -6.17 -10.97
N GLU A 23 -18.34 -5.76 -12.24
CA GLU A 23 -17.75 -6.57 -13.31
C GLU A 23 -16.23 -6.73 -13.14
N LEU A 24 -15.52 -5.67 -12.76
CA LEU A 24 -14.09 -5.77 -12.42
C LEU A 24 -13.85 -6.79 -11.31
N SER A 25 -14.68 -6.78 -10.25
CA SER A 25 -14.54 -7.75 -9.17
C SER A 25 -14.75 -9.18 -9.66
N ARG A 26 -15.69 -9.39 -10.59
CA ARG A 26 -15.96 -10.70 -11.18
C ARG A 26 -14.76 -11.20 -11.97
N LEU A 27 -14.17 -10.35 -12.81
CA LEU A 27 -12.99 -10.68 -13.62
C LEU A 27 -11.78 -11.01 -12.75
N VAL A 28 -11.48 -10.21 -11.74
CA VAL A 28 -10.36 -10.46 -10.82
C VAL A 28 -10.53 -11.78 -10.08
N ASN A 29 -11.74 -12.09 -9.59
CA ASN A 29 -12.00 -13.37 -8.92
C ASN A 29 -11.85 -14.58 -9.86
N ILE A 30 -12.16 -14.43 -11.15
CA ILE A 30 -11.96 -15.49 -12.16
C ILE A 30 -10.46 -15.69 -12.40
N GLU A 31 -9.70 -14.60 -12.52
CA GLU A 31 -8.25 -14.66 -12.70
C GLU A 31 -7.54 -15.28 -11.48
N ASP A 32 -7.95 -14.93 -10.25
CA ASP A 32 -7.40 -15.49 -9.01
C ASP A 32 -7.59 -17.02 -8.92
N ILE A 33 -8.69 -17.56 -9.44
CA ILE A 33 -8.93 -19.02 -9.50
C ILE A 33 -8.02 -19.69 -10.54
N SER A 34 -7.78 -19.03 -11.67
CA SER A 34 -6.96 -19.57 -12.77
C SER A 34 -5.44 -19.45 -12.57
N ASN A 35 -4.98 -18.43 -11.84
CA ASN A 35 -3.58 -18.02 -11.75
C ASN A 35 -2.97 -18.27 -10.36
N GLN A 36 -3.32 -19.37 -9.68
CA GLN A 36 -2.60 -19.84 -8.47
C GLN A 36 -1.15 -20.29 -8.76
N THR A 37 -0.48 -19.69 -9.74
CA THR A 37 0.98 -19.67 -9.77
C THR A 37 1.40 -18.49 -8.91
N PRO A 38 2.04 -18.69 -7.74
CA PRO A 38 2.65 -17.58 -7.03
C PRO A 38 3.56 -16.84 -8.01
N HIS A 39 3.56 -15.51 -7.98
CA HIS A 39 4.44 -14.70 -8.81
C HIS A 39 5.89 -15.03 -8.43
N GLN A 40 6.46 -16.07 -9.06
CA GLN A 40 7.73 -16.65 -8.67
C GLN A 40 8.82 -15.73 -9.21
N VAL A 41 9.52 -15.08 -8.30
CA VAL A 41 10.70 -14.30 -8.65
C VAL A 41 11.71 -15.23 -9.34
N PRO A 42 12.21 -14.88 -10.54
CA PRO A 42 13.15 -15.73 -11.25
C PRO A 42 14.39 -16.02 -10.40
N VAL A 43 14.73 -17.30 -10.33
CA VAL A 43 15.88 -17.80 -9.58
C VAL A 43 17.05 -17.94 -10.54
N MET A 44 18.12 -17.17 -10.34
CA MET A 44 19.37 -17.44 -11.04
C MET A 44 20.16 -18.51 -10.28
N GLN A 45 20.40 -19.64 -10.95
CA GLN A 45 21.37 -20.63 -10.53
C GLN A 45 22.76 -20.17 -11.00
N GLY A 46 23.68 -20.00 -10.06
CA GLY A 46 25.10 -19.84 -10.37
C GLY A 46 25.79 -21.20 -10.41
N GLU A 47 27.03 -21.24 -10.92
CA GLU A 47 27.81 -22.48 -11.05
C GLU A 47 28.12 -23.15 -9.69
N MET A 48 28.13 -22.38 -8.59
CA MET A 48 28.29 -22.89 -7.22
C MET A 48 27.47 -22.08 -6.20
N GLY A 49 26.96 -22.76 -5.16
CA GLY A 49 26.32 -22.14 -4.00
C GLY A 49 24.79 -22.06 -4.04
N ARG A 50 24.20 -21.35 -3.06
CA ARG A 50 22.73 -21.21 -2.92
C ARG A 50 22.15 -20.32 -4.04
N PRO A 51 21.06 -20.73 -4.71
CA PRO A 51 20.45 -19.95 -5.79
C PRO A 51 20.06 -18.52 -5.37
N LYS A 52 20.22 -17.56 -6.28
CA LYS A 52 19.98 -16.14 -6.04
C LYS A 52 18.63 -15.72 -6.64
N TYR A 53 17.66 -15.41 -5.79
CA TYR A 53 16.39 -14.80 -6.21
C TYR A 53 16.61 -13.42 -6.81
N VAL A 54 16.32 -13.23 -8.10
CA VAL A 54 16.49 -11.96 -8.82
C VAL A 54 15.24 -11.09 -8.69
N VAL A 55 15.17 -10.32 -7.61
CA VAL A 55 14.14 -9.29 -7.46
C VAL A 55 14.56 -8.05 -8.25
N CYS A 56 13.75 -7.66 -9.22
CA CYS A 56 13.96 -6.43 -10.00
C CYS A 56 13.98 -5.20 -9.07
N PRO A 57 15.05 -4.37 -9.08
CA PRO A 57 15.14 -3.19 -8.23
C PRO A 57 13.99 -2.19 -8.43
N GLN A 58 13.63 -1.92 -9.68
CA GLN A 58 12.56 -0.99 -10.02
C GLN A 58 11.21 -1.49 -9.50
N GLN A 59 10.94 -2.79 -9.65
CA GLN A 59 9.72 -3.41 -9.11
C GLN A 59 9.67 -3.29 -7.58
N LEU A 60 10.79 -3.58 -6.90
CA LEU A 60 10.86 -3.46 -5.45
C LEU A 60 10.66 -2.00 -4.99
N GLN A 61 11.21 -1.03 -5.72
CA GLN A 61 11.02 0.39 -5.44
C GLN A 61 9.55 0.80 -5.59
N GLY A 62 8.89 0.46 -6.69
CA GLY A 62 7.46 0.81 -6.90
C GLY A 62 6.54 0.17 -5.86
N LEU A 63 6.83 -1.05 -5.41
CA LEU A 63 6.07 -1.69 -4.33
C LEU A 63 6.23 -0.96 -2.98
N ILE A 64 7.40 -0.35 -2.73
CA ILE A 64 7.71 0.35 -1.48
C ILE A 64 7.24 1.81 -1.51
N GLU A 65 7.51 2.53 -2.58
CA GLU A 65 7.29 3.97 -2.69
C GLU A 65 5.86 4.26 -3.16
N ASP A 66 5.52 3.82 -4.38
CA ASP A 66 4.21 4.10 -4.99
C ASP A 66 3.08 3.40 -4.24
N LEU A 67 3.22 2.09 -4.03
CA LEU A 67 2.16 1.30 -3.41
C LEU A 67 2.20 1.36 -1.88
N SER A 68 3.34 1.77 -1.31
CA SER A 68 3.55 1.90 0.14
C SER A 68 3.32 0.60 0.92
N LEU A 69 3.59 -0.56 0.31
CA LEU A 69 3.36 -1.85 0.93
C LEU A 69 4.34 -2.15 2.08
N PRO A 70 3.90 -2.88 3.13
CA PRO A 70 4.80 -3.41 4.13
C PRO A 70 5.65 -4.55 3.56
N VAL A 71 6.83 -4.78 4.16
CA VAL A 71 7.78 -5.84 3.73
C VAL A 71 7.12 -7.22 3.72
N SER A 72 6.25 -7.51 4.69
CA SER A 72 5.52 -8.77 4.78
C SER A 72 4.61 -9.00 3.56
N ALA A 73 3.84 -7.99 3.15
CA ALA A 73 3.00 -8.08 1.96
C ALA A 73 3.82 -8.22 0.69
N ILE A 74 4.95 -7.51 0.59
CA ILE A 74 5.88 -7.63 -0.54
C ILE A 74 6.46 -9.05 -0.60
N ALA A 75 6.84 -9.63 0.55
CA ALA A 75 7.35 -11.00 0.64
C ALA A 75 6.32 -12.02 0.13
N THR A 76 5.06 -11.89 0.57
CA THR A 76 3.95 -12.73 0.10
C THR A 76 3.71 -12.55 -1.40
N LEU A 77 3.66 -11.31 -1.89
CA LEU A 77 3.42 -11.00 -3.30
C LEU A 77 4.50 -11.57 -4.22
N LEU A 78 5.77 -11.50 -3.78
CA LEU A 78 6.92 -12.00 -4.53
C LEU A 78 7.21 -13.48 -4.29
N GLY A 79 6.46 -14.16 -3.41
CA GLY A 79 6.73 -15.56 -3.07
C GLY A 79 8.13 -15.80 -2.45
N VAL A 80 8.71 -14.81 -1.79
CA VAL A 80 10.04 -14.91 -1.15
C VAL A 80 9.98 -14.61 0.34
N SER A 81 11.00 -15.01 1.10
CA SER A 81 11.08 -14.66 2.52
C SER A 81 11.31 -13.16 2.74
N GLU A 82 10.79 -12.61 3.84
CA GLU A 82 11.07 -11.22 4.24
C GLU A 82 12.57 -10.92 4.34
N LYS A 83 13.37 -11.90 4.75
CA LYS A 83 14.84 -11.78 4.82
C LYS A 83 15.42 -11.48 3.43
N THR A 84 14.88 -12.10 2.38
CA THR A 84 15.30 -11.87 1.00
C THR A 84 14.91 -10.46 0.54
N VAL A 85 13.70 -10.01 0.87
CA VAL A 85 13.24 -8.65 0.57
C VAL A 85 14.12 -7.61 1.28
N LYS A 86 14.35 -7.74 2.59
CA LYS A 86 15.18 -6.81 3.38
C LYS A 86 16.62 -6.76 2.85
N ARG A 87 17.21 -7.91 2.53
CA ARG A 87 18.56 -7.98 1.92
C ARG A 87 18.61 -7.24 0.58
N ARG A 88 17.60 -7.42 -0.27
CA ARG A 88 17.50 -6.74 -1.58
C ARG A 88 17.26 -5.24 -1.45
N MET A 89 16.41 -4.84 -0.50
CA MET A 89 16.23 -3.43 -0.16
C MET A 89 17.56 -2.78 0.23
N HIS A 90 18.31 -3.39 1.15
CA HIS A 90 19.60 -2.86 1.59
C HIS A 90 20.62 -2.78 0.45
N GLY A 91 20.73 -3.84 -0.36
CA GLY A 91 21.64 -3.86 -1.51
C GLY A 91 21.31 -2.83 -2.59
N ASN A 92 20.05 -2.40 -2.68
CA ASN A 92 19.58 -1.37 -3.61
C ASN A 92 19.46 0.02 -2.96
N GLY A 93 19.86 0.20 -1.69
CA GLY A 93 19.73 1.47 -0.98
C GLY A 93 18.29 1.90 -0.65
N LEU A 94 17.33 0.98 -0.70
CA LEU A 94 15.91 1.27 -0.46
C LEU A 94 15.58 1.22 1.04
N SER A 95 14.86 2.23 1.53
CA SER A 95 14.41 2.30 2.92
C SER A 95 12.98 2.78 3.06
N ILE A 96 12.15 2.00 3.75
CA ILE A 96 10.79 2.41 4.14
C ILE A 96 10.82 3.70 4.94
N LYS A 97 11.84 3.91 5.77
CA LYS A 97 11.94 5.11 6.60
C LYS A 97 12.14 6.37 5.76
N GLN A 98 12.88 6.27 4.66
CA GLN A 98 13.15 7.41 3.77
C GLN A 98 11.93 7.80 2.94
N SER A 99 11.01 6.86 2.68
CA SER A 99 9.75 7.17 1.98
C SER A 99 8.69 7.85 2.85
N TYR A 100 8.92 8.06 4.15
CA TYR A 100 8.00 8.86 4.97
C TYR A 100 8.11 10.34 4.63
N SER A 101 7.00 11.05 4.73
CA SER A 101 6.98 12.50 4.54
C SER A 101 7.83 13.20 5.61
N THR A 102 8.70 14.11 5.17
CA THR A 102 9.56 14.95 6.01
C THR A 102 8.84 16.15 6.63
N ARG A 103 7.53 16.28 6.42
CA ARG A 103 6.69 17.36 6.96
C ARG A 103 6.83 17.48 8.49
N THR A 104 6.86 18.70 8.99
CA THR A 104 6.91 18.99 10.43
C THR A 104 5.58 18.62 11.11
N ASP A 105 5.57 18.56 12.44
CA ASP A 105 4.33 18.27 13.18
C ASP A 105 3.28 19.38 12.97
N ASP A 106 3.70 20.65 12.91
CA ASP A 106 2.81 21.79 12.65
C ASP A 106 2.15 21.72 11.26
N GLU A 107 2.93 21.37 10.22
CA GLU A 107 2.40 21.19 8.87
C GLU A 107 1.41 20.02 8.79
N LEU A 108 1.70 18.94 9.53
CA LEU A 108 0.82 17.79 9.62
C LEU A 108 -0.48 18.16 10.36
N ASP A 109 -0.41 18.95 11.42
CA ASP A 109 -1.60 19.43 12.13
C ASP A 109 -2.47 20.32 11.27
N ASN A 110 -1.86 21.22 10.49
CA ASN A 110 -2.58 22.05 9.52
C ASN A 110 -3.32 21.17 8.49
N LEU A 111 -2.66 20.14 7.98
CA LEU A 111 -3.29 19.15 7.07
C LEU A 111 -4.45 18.41 7.76
N VAL A 112 -4.25 17.94 8.98
CA VAL A 112 -5.28 17.23 9.76
C VAL A 112 -6.49 18.13 9.99
N ARG A 113 -6.29 19.39 10.40
CA ARG A 113 -7.36 20.37 10.57
C ARG A 113 -8.11 20.62 9.25
N SER A 114 -7.38 20.75 8.14
CA SER A 114 -7.99 20.92 6.82
C SER A 114 -8.86 19.71 6.40
N VAL A 115 -8.46 18.50 6.79
CA VAL A 115 -9.24 17.28 6.52
C VAL A 115 -10.47 17.25 7.42
N LYS A 116 -10.32 17.47 8.73
CA LYS A 116 -11.44 17.49 9.68
C LYS A 116 -12.50 18.54 9.32
N ALA A 117 -12.09 19.71 8.81
CA ALA A 117 -13.01 20.73 8.35
C ALA A 117 -13.92 20.26 7.19
N ARG A 118 -13.42 19.38 6.31
CA ARG A 118 -14.22 18.78 5.23
C ARG A 118 -14.98 17.53 5.68
N THR A 119 -14.40 16.74 6.58
CA THR A 119 -14.94 15.46 7.06
C THR A 119 -14.87 15.36 8.59
N PRO A 120 -15.82 15.98 9.33
CA PRO A 120 -15.73 16.15 10.78
C PRO A 120 -15.73 14.83 11.58
N HIS A 121 -16.29 13.75 11.03
CA HIS A 121 -16.36 12.43 11.68
C HIS A 121 -15.30 11.43 11.19
N VAL A 122 -14.20 11.93 10.63
CA VAL A 122 -13.13 11.08 10.10
C VAL A 122 -12.34 10.40 11.24
N GLY A 123 -12.37 9.08 11.30
CA GLY A 123 -11.51 8.31 12.20
C GLY A 123 -10.04 8.32 11.73
N TYR A 124 -9.10 8.10 12.66
CA TYR A 124 -7.65 8.16 12.39
C TYR A 124 -7.18 7.23 11.25
N ARG A 125 -7.83 6.05 11.06
CA ARG A 125 -7.54 5.13 9.95
C ARG A 125 -7.87 5.75 8.59
N MET A 126 -9.03 6.37 8.49
CA MET A 126 -9.47 7.06 7.27
C MET A 126 -8.62 8.32 7.04
N MET A 127 -8.27 9.04 8.11
CA MET A 127 -7.38 10.19 8.03
C MET A 127 -6.03 9.83 7.42
N LYS A 128 -5.41 8.72 7.85
CA LYS A 128 -4.18 8.22 7.21
C LYS A 128 -4.36 7.93 5.73
N GLY A 129 -5.49 7.34 5.34
CA GLY A 129 -5.84 7.09 3.95
C GLY A 129 -5.93 8.39 3.13
N MET A 130 -6.60 9.40 3.68
CA MET A 130 -6.73 10.72 3.06
C MET A 130 -5.38 11.43 2.92
N LEU A 131 -4.53 11.38 3.95
CA LEU A 131 -3.16 11.92 3.88
C LEU A 131 -2.34 11.19 2.80
N LYS A 132 -2.47 9.86 2.70
CA LYS A 132 -1.82 9.09 1.64
C LYS A 132 -2.32 9.49 0.25
N ALA A 133 -3.63 9.71 0.08
CA ALA A 133 -4.21 10.17 -1.18
C ALA A 133 -3.73 11.57 -1.58
N MET A 134 -3.37 12.41 -0.61
CA MET A 134 -2.70 13.70 -0.83
C MET A 134 -1.19 13.58 -1.11
N GLY A 135 -0.65 12.37 -1.21
CA GLY A 135 0.78 12.11 -1.41
C GLY A 135 1.62 12.15 -0.14
N HIS A 136 1.00 12.19 1.05
CA HIS A 136 1.70 12.24 2.32
C HIS A 136 1.73 10.87 3.00
N ARG A 137 2.88 10.19 2.94
CA ARG A 137 3.13 8.96 3.68
C ARG A 137 3.53 9.25 5.12
N VAL A 138 2.57 9.17 6.04
CA VAL A 138 2.79 9.51 7.46
C VAL A 138 2.81 8.26 8.36
N GLN A 139 3.62 8.29 9.41
CA GLN A 139 3.72 7.23 10.42
C GLN A 139 2.43 7.15 11.25
N TRP A 140 2.02 5.93 11.64
CA TRP A 140 0.80 5.73 12.45
C TRP A 140 0.82 6.51 13.76
N LYS A 141 1.97 6.56 14.43
CA LYS A 141 2.14 7.29 15.70
C LYS A 141 1.81 8.79 15.53
N ARG A 142 2.30 9.42 14.46
CA ARG A 142 2.05 10.84 14.18
C ARG A 142 0.59 11.12 13.83
N VAL A 143 -0.03 10.25 13.02
CA VAL A 143 -1.47 10.37 12.72
C VAL A 143 -2.32 10.21 13.99
N PHE A 144 -1.99 9.27 14.86
CA PHE A 144 -2.75 9.04 16.08
C PHE A 144 -2.70 10.25 17.03
N ILE A 145 -1.52 10.84 17.23
CA ILE A 145 -1.36 12.04 18.07
C ILE A 145 -2.19 13.20 17.50
N ASN A 146 -2.12 13.43 16.19
CA ASN A 146 -2.71 14.63 15.59
C ASN A 146 -4.21 14.47 15.28
N ALA A 147 -4.69 13.24 15.06
CA ALA A 147 -6.09 12.97 14.74
C ALA A 147 -7.02 12.82 15.95
N SER A 148 -6.47 12.52 17.14
CA SER A 148 -7.27 12.15 18.33
C SER A 148 -7.68 13.33 19.21
N CYS A 149 -7.27 14.56 18.86
CA CYS A 149 -7.68 15.80 19.52
C CYS A 149 -8.87 16.46 18.82
#